data_AF-A0A6A7MB63-F1
#
_entry.id   AF-A0A6A7MB63-F1
#
_cell.length_a   1.000
_cell.length_b   1.000
_cell.length_c   1.000
_cell.angle_alpha   90.00
_cell.angle_beta   90.00
_cell.angle_gamma   90.00
#
_symmetry.space_group_name_H-M   'P 1'
#
loop_
_entity.id
_entity.type
_entity.pdbx_description
1 polymer ?
#
loop_
_entity_poly.entity_id
_entity_poly.type
_entity_poly.pdbx_seq_one_letter_code
_entity_poly.pdbx_strand_id
1 'polypeptide(L)'
;MPSHAADLARRLARNAEAVCRHYLSNGHREGRYWLVGDVANTRGRSLYVRLSGADHGKGAAGKWTEYVAPRVMLRICAWVLSHRRLTVFTQHNASTLRGVA
;
A
#
# COMPACT_ATOMS: atom_id res chain seq x y z
N MET A 1 -12.36 21.57 -6.33
CA MET A 1 -10.91 21.78 -6.15
C MET A 1 -10.34 20.61 -5.36
N PRO A 2 -9.37 19.85 -5.89
CA PRO A 2 -8.71 18.80 -5.11
C PRO A 2 -8.04 19.41 -3.88
N SER A 3 -8.10 18.72 -2.74
CA SER A 3 -7.46 19.19 -1.51
C SER A 3 -5.94 19.29 -1.70
N HIS A 4 -5.29 20.17 -0.95
CA HIS A 4 -3.82 20.31 -1.00
C HIS A 4 -3.11 18.97 -0.78
N ALA A 5 -3.64 18.12 0.11
CA ALA A 5 -3.18 16.75 0.32
C ALA A 5 -3.29 15.87 -0.94
N ALA A 6 -4.36 15.98 -1.72
CA ALA A 6 -4.54 15.22 -2.96
C ALA A 6 -3.62 15.70 -4.09
N ASP A 7 -3.24 16.98 -4.12
CA ASP A 7 -2.22 17.49 -5.05
C ASP A 7 -0.81 17.01 -4.67
N LEU A 8 -0.49 17.02 -3.37
CA LEU A 8 0.76 16.48 -2.86
C LEU A 8 0.88 14.98 -3.13
N ALA A 9 -0.16 14.21 -2.83
CA ALA A 9 -0.18 12.77 -3.07
C ALA A 9 0.08 12.43 -4.55
N ARG A 10 -0.51 13.18 -5.48
CA ARG A 10 -0.24 13.04 -6.92
C ARG A 10 1.21 13.31 -7.30
N ARG A 11 1.78 14.39 -6.77
CA ARG A 11 3.19 14.75 -7.05
C ARG A 11 4.14 13.67 -6.54
N LEU A 12 3.85 13.12 -5.35
CA LEU A 12 4.60 12.00 -4.79
C LEU A 12 4.41 10.72 -5.60
N ALA A 13 3.18 10.43 -6.05
CA ALA A 13 2.88 9.27 -6.89
C ALA A 13 3.64 9.29 -8.22
N ARG A 14 3.74 10.45 -8.89
CA ARG A 14 4.55 10.58 -10.12
C ARG A 14 6.04 10.36 -9.89
N ASN A 15 6.52 10.69 -8.69
CA ASN A 15 7.91 10.52 -8.28
C ASN A 15 8.09 9.31 -7.35
N ALA A 16 7.19 8.31 -7.42
CA ALA A 16 7.13 7.23 -6.45
C ALA A 16 8.47 6.49 -6.31
N GLU A 17 9.23 6.31 -7.40
CA GLU A 17 10.54 5.65 -7.34
C GLU A 17 11.57 6.48 -6.54
N ALA A 18 11.62 7.79 -6.75
CA ALA A 18 12.53 8.66 -6.01
C ALA A 18 12.18 8.71 -4.52
N VAL A 19 10.89 8.78 -4.21
CA VAL A 19 10.38 8.74 -2.82
C VAL A 19 10.73 7.41 -2.16
N CYS A 20 10.51 6.29 -2.85
CA CYS A 20 10.86 4.96 -2.34
C CYS A 20 12.37 4.80 -2.13
N ARG A 21 13.21 5.31 -3.04
CA ARG A 21 14.67 5.29 -2.86
C ARG A 21 15.12 6.09 -1.64
N HIS A 22 14.43 7.20 -1.32
CA HIS A 22 14.80 8.07 -0.21
C HIS A 22 14.34 7.52 1.15
N TYR A 23 13.07 7.12 1.26
CA TYR A 23 12.47 6.69 2.53
C TYR A 23 12.48 5.18 2.74
N LEU A 24 12.45 4.39 1.66
CA LEU A 24 12.38 2.93 1.67
C LEU A 24 13.62 2.32 1.00
N SER A 25 14.80 2.82 1.40
CA SER A 25 16.10 2.50 0.80
C SER A 25 16.53 1.04 0.90
N ASN A 26 15.99 0.27 1.86
CA ASN A 26 16.25 -1.17 1.98
C ASN A 26 15.37 -2.00 1.03
N GLY A 27 14.42 -1.37 0.35
CA GLY A 27 13.67 -1.98 -0.73
C GLY A 27 14.43 -2.02 -2.05
N HIS A 28 13.82 -2.62 -3.06
CA HIS A 28 14.39 -2.71 -4.40
C HIS A 28 13.32 -2.64 -5.48
N ARG A 29 13.72 -2.23 -6.68
CA ARG A 29 12.83 -2.18 -7.84
C ARG A 29 12.74 -3.53 -8.53
N GLU A 30 11.53 -4.09 -8.60
CA GLU A 30 11.20 -5.29 -9.38
C GLU A 30 10.17 -4.91 -10.44
N GLY A 31 10.65 -4.65 -11.66
CA GLY A 31 9.82 -4.20 -12.78
C GLY A 31 9.10 -2.88 -12.49
N ARG A 32 7.76 -2.95 -12.39
CA ARG A 32 6.87 -1.79 -12.14
C ARG A 32 6.56 -1.57 -10.66
N TYR A 33 7.24 -2.31 -9.77
CA TYR A 33 7.00 -2.28 -8.33
C TYR A 33 8.29 -2.01 -7.56
N TRP A 34 8.14 -1.41 -6.39
CA TRP A 34 9.16 -1.32 -5.36
C TRP A 34 8.79 -2.26 -4.23
N LEU A 35 9.64 -3.22 -3.87
CA LEU A 35 9.39 -4.17 -2.79
C LEU A 35 10.19 -3.79 -1.56
N VAL A 36 9.55 -3.88 -0.40
CA VAL A 36 10.16 -3.65 0.92
C VAL A 36 9.49 -4.59 1.94
N GLY A 37 10.12 -4.77 3.10
CA GLY A 37 9.57 -5.60 4.17
C GLY A 37 8.35 -4.96 4.82
N ASP A 38 8.46 -3.69 5.21
CA ASP A 38 7.39 -2.97 5.91
C ASP A 38 7.59 -1.44 5.80
N VAL A 39 6.72 -0.69 6.47
CA VAL A 39 6.80 0.78 6.60
C VAL A 39 8.00 1.26 7.42
N ALA A 40 8.63 0.37 8.22
CA ALA A 40 9.84 0.66 8.98
C ALA A 40 11.12 0.40 8.14
N ASN A 41 10.98 0.19 6.83
CA ASN A 41 12.08 -0.02 5.90
C ASN A 41 12.90 -1.28 6.24
N THR A 42 12.26 -2.33 6.76
CA THR A 42 12.93 -3.64 6.86
C THR A 42 13.10 -4.25 5.46
N ARG A 43 14.11 -5.11 5.29
CA ARG A 43 14.29 -5.85 4.03
C ARG A 43 13.23 -6.94 3.92
N GLY A 44 12.58 -7.05 2.77
CA GLY A 44 11.57 -8.07 2.54
C GLY A 44 10.75 -7.84 1.28
N ARG A 45 9.64 -8.59 1.17
CA ARG A 45 8.72 -8.57 0.02
C ARG A 45 7.25 -8.47 0.46
N SER A 46 7.02 -8.10 1.71
CA SER A 46 5.66 -8.06 2.28
C SER A 46 4.95 -6.78 1.89
N LEU A 47 5.64 -5.66 1.71
CA LEU A 47 5.06 -4.41 1.21
C LEU A 47 5.58 -4.13 -0.20
N TYR A 48 4.68 -3.72 -1.11
CA TYR A 48 5.07 -3.26 -2.43
C TYR A 48 4.37 -1.98 -2.85
N VAL A 49 5.07 -1.12 -3.57
CA VAL A 49 4.59 0.17 -4.11
C VAL A 49 4.60 0.12 -5.63
N ARG A 50 3.53 0.56 -6.28
CA ARG A 50 3.48 0.64 -7.74
C ARG A 50 4.19 1.90 -8.23
N LEU A 51 5.22 1.72 -9.07
CA LEU A 51 6.04 2.83 -9.56
C LEU A 51 5.47 3.50 -10.81
N SER A 52 4.68 2.77 -11.58
CA SER A 52 4.13 3.23 -12.87
C SER A 52 2.63 2.98 -12.96
N GLY A 53 1.89 3.94 -13.49
CA GLY A 53 0.45 3.88 -13.62
C GLY A 53 -0.14 5.25 -13.94
N ALA A 54 -1.47 5.33 -14.02
CA ALA A 54 -2.16 6.60 -14.12
C ALA A 54 -1.97 7.43 -12.82
N ASP A 55 -2.20 8.74 -12.88
CA ASP A 55 -2.18 9.58 -11.68
C ASP A 55 -3.34 9.26 -10.71
N HIS A 56 -4.40 8.63 -11.23
CA HIS A 56 -5.62 8.32 -10.49
C HIS A 56 -6.25 6.98 -10.93
N GLY A 57 -7.10 6.44 -10.07
CA GLY A 57 -7.93 5.28 -10.37
C GLY A 57 -7.23 3.93 -10.17
N LYS A 58 -7.82 2.89 -10.76
CA LYS A 58 -7.34 1.51 -10.61
C LYS A 58 -5.96 1.38 -11.26
N GLY A 59 -4.96 1.11 -10.43
CA GLY A 59 -3.59 0.95 -10.89
C GLY A 59 -2.81 2.27 -10.98
N ALA A 60 -3.18 3.26 -10.18
CA ALA A 60 -2.40 4.48 -10.08
C ALA A 60 -0.96 4.22 -9.57
N ALA A 61 -0.02 5.06 -10.00
CA ALA A 61 1.32 5.10 -9.41
C ALA A 61 1.25 5.54 -7.94
N GLY A 62 2.23 5.15 -7.11
CA GLY A 62 2.28 5.44 -5.68
C GLY A 62 1.32 4.61 -4.82
N LYS A 63 0.46 3.77 -5.41
CA LYS A 63 -0.37 2.85 -4.63
C LYS A 63 0.52 1.76 -4.01
N TRP A 64 0.49 1.67 -2.68
CA TRP A 64 1.13 0.60 -1.95
C TRP A 64 0.15 -0.52 -1.56
N THR A 65 0.67 -1.71 -1.32
CA THR A 65 -0.10 -2.85 -0.83
C THR A 65 0.80 -3.71 0.04
N GLU A 66 0.28 -4.10 1.19
CA GLU A 66 0.95 -5.00 2.11
C GLU A 66 0.31 -6.39 2.01
N TYR A 67 1.16 -7.41 2.02
CA TYR A 67 0.82 -8.82 2.06
C TYR A 67 1.24 -9.36 3.43
N VAL A 68 0.27 -9.54 4.31
CA VAL A 68 0.50 -10.26 5.55
C VAL A 68 0.41 -11.74 5.21
N ALA A 69 1.53 -12.46 5.31
CA ALA A 69 1.55 -13.87 4.99
C ALA A 69 0.49 -14.61 5.82
N PRO A 70 -0.32 -15.50 5.20
CA PRO A 70 -1.43 -16.15 5.87
C PRO A 70 -1.02 -17.05 7.05
N ARG A 71 0.27 -17.26 7.33
CA ARG A 71 0.71 -18.00 8.53
C ARG A 71 0.45 -17.26 9.85
N VAL A 72 0.52 -15.93 9.87
CA VAL A 72 0.07 -15.12 11.02
C VAL A 72 -1.44 -15.10 11.08
N MET A 73 -2.07 -14.97 9.91
CA MET A 73 -3.51 -15.01 9.73
C MET A 73 -4.12 -16.35 10.14
N LEU A 74 -3.45 -17.48 9.96
CA LEU A 74 -3.95 -18.81 10.36
C LEU A 74 -3.95 -18.98 11.89
N ARG A 75 -2.97 -18.43 12.60
CA ARG A 75 -2.98 -18.44 14.09
C ARG A 75 -4.05 -17.49 14.65
N ILE A 76 -4.23 -16.32 14.02
CA ILE A 76 -5.29 -15.37 14.39
C ILE A 76 -6.67 -15.90 13.95
N CYS A 77 -6.83 -16.51 12.78
CA CYS A 77 -8.07 -17.11 12.30
C CYS A 77 -8.46 -18.33 13.13
N ALA A 78 -7.52 -19.17 13.59
CA ALA A 78 -7.84 -20.23 14.54
C ALA A 78 -8.41 -19.67 15.86
N TRP A 79 -7.90 -18.52 16.32
CA TRP A 79 -8.43 -17.80 17.48
C TRP A 79 -9.76 -17.08 17.17
N VAL A 80 -9.91 -16.43 16.03
CA VAL A 80 -11.10 -15.66 15.61
C VAL A 80 -12.26 -16.57 15.18
N LEU A 81 -12.00 -17.77 14.65
CA LEU A 81 -13.05 -18.76 14.34
C LEU A 81 -13.73 -19.30 15.60
N SER A 82 -13.11 -19.13 16.78
CA SER A 82 -13.77 -19.40 18.07
C SER A 82 -14.70 -18.26 18.53
N HIS A 83 -14.56 -17.04 17.97
CA HIS A 83 -15.34 -15.86 18.35
C HIS A 83 -15.84 -15.12 17.09
N ARG A 84 -16.96 -15.62 16.53
CA ARG A 84 -17.83 -15.02 15.48
C ARG A 84 -17.22 -13.92 14.57
N ARG A 85 -16.95 -14.34 13.33
CA ARG A 85 -17.26 -13.70 12.02
C ARG A 85 -16.81 -12.24 11.84
N LEU A 86 -15.67 -12.02 11.15
CA LEU A 86 -15.48 -10.83 10.30
C LEU A 86 -14.72 -11.14 9.01
N THR A 87 -15.38 -10.83 7.89
CA THR A 87 -14.84 -10.65 6.55
C THR A 87 -14.05 -9.33 6.47
N VAL A 88 -13.07 -9.31 5.56
CA VAL A 88 -12.35 -8.14 5.02
C VAL A 88 -11.03 -7.82 5.71
N PHE A 89 -9.96 -8.39 5.16
CA PHE A 89 -8.60 -7.85 5.28
C PHE A 89 -8.57 -6.46 4.64
N THR A 90 -8.43 -5.44 5.47
CA THR A 90 -8.51 -4.03 5.10
C THR A 90 -7.35 -3.66 4.19
N GLN A 91 -7.62 -3.44 2.89
CA GLN A 91 -6.74 -2.62 2.06
C GLN A 91 -6.79 -1.20 2.63
N HIS A 92 -5.82 -0.81 3.46
CA HIS A 92 -5.64 0.58 3.85
C HIS A 92 -5.08 1.37 2.67
N ASN A 93 -5.96 1.67 1.72
CA ASN A 93 -5.77 2.74 0.77
C ASN A 93 -6.47 3.96 1.39
N ALA A 94 -5.69 4.96 1.81
CA ALA A 94 -6.22 6.28 2.14
C ALA A 94 -6.71 6.96 0.85
N SER A 95 -7.77 6.41 0.26
CA SER A 95 -8.62 7.08 -0.70
C SER A 95 -9.79 7.61 0.12
N THR A 96 -9.62 8.82 0.64
CA THR A 96 -10.69 9.61 1.25
C THR A 96 -11.94 9.54 0.38
N LEU A 97 -13.00 9.02 0.98
CA LEU A 97 -14.39 9.21 0.62
C LEU A 97 -14.67 10.67 0.25
N ARG A 98 -15.19 10.90 -0.96
CA ARG A 98 -16.32 11.81 -1.23
C ARG A 98 -17.09 11.14 -2.37
N GLY A 99 -18.34 10.73 -2.20
CA GLY A 99 -19.44 11.47 -1.57
C GLY A 99 -20.38 11.79 -2.71
N VAL A 100 -21.39 10.93 -2.86
CA VAL A 100 -22.51 11.07 -3.80
C VAL A 100 -23.23 12.38 -3.49
N ALA A 101 -23.45 13.19 -4.52
CA ALA A 101 -24.57 14.12 -4.67
C ALA A 101 -24.85 14.23 -6.16
#